data_AF-A0A849ZDW8-F1
#
_entry.id   AF-A0A849ZDW8-F1
#
_cell.length_a   1.000
_cell.length_b   1.000
_cell.length_c   1.000
_cell.angle_alpha   90.00
_cell.angle_beta   90.00
_cell.angle_gamma   90.00
#
_symmetry.space_group_name_H-M   'P 1'
#
loop_
_entity.id
_entity.type
_entity.pdbx_description
1 polymer ?
#
loop_
_entity_poly.entity_id
_entity_poly.type
_entity_poly.pdbx_seq_one_letter_code
_entity_poly.pdbx_strand_id
1 'polypeptide(L)'
;MRTFAAILCCAACSPAPAPVQQPAIAPVPTVEISPHHPAAAEDSARPEVQPTPSAPPATVSSAEAPQTPDGPGEIVVGNGTLNDFMQKQYSARLMSFLRAGLQLPKLGLPEDEAAKLRALVRCDFDAKLVVTDCRTIRASNNPAFDRAVAEHLKSKKGKQAPPPPDDHPDLAPKTLTFGVACGPSCE
;
A
#
# COMPACT_ATOMS: atom_id res chain seq x y z
N MET A 1 -1.95 64.13 -6.77
CA MET A 1 -2.69 62.94 -6.29
C MET A 1 -1.81 61.73 -6.49
N ARG A 2 -1.48 61.02 -5.38
CA ARG A 2 -1.34 59.56 -5.22
C ARG A 2 -0.41 58.79 -6.18
N THR A 3 0.54 57.93 -5.79
CA THR A 3 1.01 57.39 -4.51
C THR A 3 2.32 56.66 -4.85
N PHE A 4 3.43 56.93 -4.15
CA PHE A 4 4.65 56.10 -4.17
C PHE A 4 4.42 54.89 -3.25
N ALA A 5 4.44 53.68 -3.79
CA ALA A 5 4.43 52.45 -2.99
C ALA A 5 5.88 52.04 -2.69
N ALA A 6 6.27 52.21 -1.42
CA ALA A 6 7.57 51.83 -0.89
C ALA A 6 7.70 50.29 -0.84
N ILE A 7 8.81 49.80 -1.39
CA ILE A 7 9.28 48.42 -1.31
C ILE A 7 9.88 48.23 0.09
N LEU A 8 9.16 47.57 0.98
CA LEU A 8 9.65 47.22 2.32
C LEU A 8 10.18 45.77 2.29
N CYS A 9 11.51 45.65 2.18
CA CYS A 9 12.24 44.42 2.47
C CYS A 9 12.06 44.03 3.93
N CYS A 10 11.27 42.99 4.21
CA CYS A 10 11.34 42.29 5.49
C CYS A 10 12.41 41.21 5.40
N ALA A 11 13.49 41.46 6.12
CA ALA A 11 14.62 40.56 6.33
C ALA A 11 14.17 39.25 7.00
N ALA A 12 14.66 38.14 6.45
CA ALA A 12 14.54 36.81 7.02
C ALA A 12 15.30 36.74 8.35
N CYS A 13 14.58 36.48 9.45
CA CYS A 13 15.16 36.15 10.74
C CYS A 13 15.10 34.62 10.89
N SER A 14 16.20 33.93 10.60
CA SER A 14 16.35 32.49 10.80
C SER A 14 16.63 32.19 12.28
N PRO A 15 15.81 31.41 12.99
CA PRO A 15 16.16 30.92 14.31
C PRO A 15 17.19 29.78 14.23
N ALA A 16 18.19 29.84 15.11
CA ALA A 16 19.27 28.87 15.23
C ALA A 16 18.77 27.46 15.62
N PRO A 17 19.42 26.38 15.14
CA PRO A 17 19.07 25.03 15.55
C PRO A 17 19.52 24.73 17.00
N ALA A 18 18.59 24.21 17.80
CA ALA A 18 18.83 23.75 19.17
C ALA A 18 19.76 22.52 19.21
N PRO A 19 20.54 22.32 20.29
CA PRO A 19 21.42 21.17 20.44
C PRO A 19 20.63 19.86 20.58
N VAL A 20 21.04 18.86 19.79
CA VAL A 20 20.50 17.49 19.77
C VAL A 20 20.92 16.77 21.06
N GLN A 21 19.94 16.40 21.88
CA GLN A 21 20.13 15.53 23.06
C GLN A 21 20.11 14.06 22.58
N GLN A 22 21.25 13.36 22.70
CA GLN A 22 21.33 11.91 22.47
C GLN A 22 20.69 11.15 23.65
N PRO A 23 19.73 10.24 23.42
CA PRO A 23 19.30 9.28 24.44
C PRO A 23 20.32 8.15 24.59
N ALA A 24 20.54 7.76 25.86
CA ALA A 24 21.45 6.72 26.30
C ALA A 24 21.03 5.32 25.81
N ILE A 25 22.02 4.51 25.46
CA ILE A 25 21.90 3.14 24.96
C ILE A 25 21.74 2.21 26.18
N ALA A 26 20.60 1.52 26.27
CA ALA A 26 20.38 0.45 27.24
C ALA A 26 20.89 -0.92 26.68
N PRO A 27 21.35 -1.84 27.54
CA PRO A 27 21.94 -3.12 27.12
C PRO A 27 20.91 -4.12 26.59
N VAL A 28 21.28 -4.82 25.53
CA VAL A 28 20.54 -5.91 24.87
C VAL A 28 20.52 -7.19 25.74
N PRO A 29 19.36 -7.88 25.89
CA PRO A 29 19.32 -9.20 26.49
C PRO A 29 19.73 -10.31 25.50
N THR A 30 20.63 -11.17 25.95
CA THR A 30 21.05 -12.43 25.33
C THR A 30 19.89 -13.43 25.25
N VAL A 31 19.60 -13.96 24.06
CA VAL A 31 18.67 -15.09 23.87
C VAL A 31 19.48 -16.38 23.78
N GLU A 32 19.36 -17.20 24.82
CA GLU A 32 19.87 -18.57 24.90
C GLU A 32 18.93 -19.52 24.15
N ILE A 33 19.47 -20.26 23.17
CA ILE A 33 18.75 -21.25 22.37
C ILE A 33 19.04 -22.62 22.97
N SER A 34 18.02 -23.28 23.51
CA SER A 34 18.06 -24.72 23.82
C SER A 34 17.09 -25.50 22.92
N PRO A 35 17.53 -26.61 22.29
CA PRO A 35 16.69 -27.45 21.45
C PRO A 35 16.01 -28.54 22.29
N HIS A 36 14.69 -28.67 22.20
CA HIS A 36 13.97 -29.83 22.73
C HIS A 36 12.98 -30.37 21.69
N HIS A 37 13.33 -31.54 21.15
CA HIS A 37 12.41 -32.51 20.57
C HIS A 37 11.49 -33.08 21.67
N PRO A 38 10.22 -33.35 21.35
CA PRO A 38 9.72 -34.74 21.24
C PRO A 38 8.76 -34.90 20.03
N ALA A 39 8.91 -35.93 19.18
CA ALA A 39 8.36 -37.29 19.28
C ALA A 39 6.81 -37.41 19.18
N ALA A 40 6.39 -37.92 18.01
CA ALA A 40 5.27 -38.83 17.69
C ALA A 40 3.87 -38.64 18.31
N ALA A 41 2.85 -38.53 17.44
CA ALA A 41 1.60 -39.30 17.55
C ALA A 41 0.81 -39.28 16.22
N GLU A 42 0.33 -40.46 15.83
CA GLU A 42 -0.65 -40.75 14.78
C GLU A 42 -2.02 -40.10 15.07
N ASP A 43 -2.83 -39.84 14.03
CA ASP A 43 -4.14 -40.47 13.84
C ASP A 43 -5.04 -39.70 12.84
N SER A 44 -5.52 -40.48 11.88
CA SER A 44 -6.78 -40.43 11.15
C SER A 44 -7.71 -39.21 11.29
N ALA A 45 -8.11 -38.64 10.15
CA ALA A 45 -9.51 -38.71 9.69
C ALA A 45 -9.70 -37.94 8.37
N ARG A 46 -9.98 -38.70 7.32
CA ARG A 46 -10.43 -38.27 6.00
C ARG A 46 -11.96 -38.15 6.02
N PRO A 47 -12.57 -36.98 5.72
CA PRO A 47 -14.00 -36.93 5.48
C PRO A 47 -14.32 -37.45 4.07
N GLU A 48 -15.17 -38.46 4.05
CA GLU A 48 -15.78 -39.11 2.90
C GLU A 48 -16.76 -38.13 2.20
N VAL A 49 -16.59 -37.92 0.90
CA VAL A 49 -17.51 -37.11 0.08
C VAL A 49 -18.54 -38.07 -0.52
N GLN A 50 -19.78 -38.02 -0.04
CA GLN A 50 -20.92 -38.66 -0.70
C GLN A 50 -21.40 -37.82 -1.90
N PRO A 51 -21.64 -38.44 -3.07
CA PRO A 51 -22.34 -37.80 -4.18
C PRO A 51 -23.81 -38.23 -4.21
N THR A 52 -24.75 -37.30 -4.33
CA THR A 52 -26.14 -37.55 -4.78
C THR A 52 -26.83 -36.22 -5.17
N PRO A 53 -27.93 -36.24 -5.97
CA PRO A 53 -27.89 -35.67 -7.32
C PRO A 53 -28.98 -34.62 -7.62
N SER A 54 -28.82 -33.97 -8.78
CA SER A 54 -29.85 -33.39 -9.65
C SER A 54 -30.76 -32.25 -9.12
N ALA A 55 -30.52 -31.05 -9.64
CA ALA A 55 -31.57 -30.14 -10.11
C ALA A 55 -31.01 -29.22 -11.23
N PRO A 56 -31.82 -28.86 -12.25
CA PRO A 56 -31.37 -28.27 -13.51
C PRO A 56 -30.87 -26.82 -13.39
N PRO A 57 -29.99 -26.34 -14.30
CA PRO A 57 -29.52 -24.96 -14.26
C PRO A 57 -30.66 -24.00 -14.64
N ALA A 58 -31.12 -23.23 -13.66
CA ALA A 58 -31.82 -21.99 -13.92
C ALA A 58 -30.82 -21.00 -14.53
N THR A 59 -31.11 -20.55 -15.76
CA THR A 59 -30.54 -19.33 -16.33
C THR A 59 -30.80 -18.18 -15.37
N VAL A 60 -29.76 -17.71 -14.70
CA VAL A 60 -29.79 -16.41 -14.01
C VAL A 60 -28.62 -15.60 -14.53
N SER A 61 -28.97 -14.65 -15.40
CA SER A 61 -28.21 -13.44 -15.64
C SER A 61 -27.84 -12.84 -14.27
N SER A 62 -26.55 -12.71 -13.97
CA SER A 62 -26.05 -11.96 -12.83
C SER A 62 -24.73 -11.35 -13.29
N ALA A 63 -24.79 -10.13 -13.80
CA ALA A 63 -24.58 -8.95 -12.96
C ALA A 63 -23.20 -9.02 -12.30
N GLU A 64 -22.27 -8.39 -13.00
CA GLU A 64 -20.96 -7.93 -12.57
C GLU A 64 -20.96 -7.57 -11.07
N ALA A 65 -20.50 -8.50 -10.24
CA ALA A 65 -20.22 -8.24 -8.84
C ALA A 65 -18.75 -7.79 -8.74
N PRO A 66 -18.44 -6.63 -8.12
CA PRO A 66 -17.07 -6.25 -7.86
C PRO A 66 -16.51 -7.18 -6.79
N GLN A 67 -15.74 -8.18 -7.23
CA GLN A 67 -14.97 -9.04 -6.34
C GLN A 67 -13.82 -8.20 -5.77
N THR A 68 -13.96 -7.77 -4.52
CA THR A 68 -12.82 -7.41 -3.67
C THR A 68 -12.40 -8.67 -2.92
N PRO A 69 -11.18 -9.18 -3.14
CA PRO A 69 -10.62 -10.19 -2.24
C PRO A 69 -9.58 -9.57 -1.31
N ASP A 70 -9.49 -10.22 -0.17
CA ASP A 70 -8.93 -9.75 1.07
C ASP A 70 -7.44 -10.09 1.14
N GLY A 71 -6.58 -9.08 1.02
CA GLY A 71 -5.14 -9.25 1.17
C GLY A 71 -4.37 -7.93 1.03
N PRO A 72 -3.21 -7.79 1.70
CA PRO A 72 -2.37 -6.59 1.58
C PRO A 72 -1.73 -6.54 0.19
N GLY A 73 -2.45 -5.97 -0.77
CA GLY A 73 -1.96 -5.68 -2.12
C GLY A 73 -2.44 -6.63 -3.21
N GLU A 74 -3.72 -7.02 -3.21
CA GLU A 74 -4.21 -7.89 -4.29
C GLU A 74 -4.32 -7.13 -5.63
N ILE A 75 -3.51 -7.61 -6.57
CA ILE A 75 -3.49 -7.21 -7.97
C ILE A 75 -4.64 -7.97 -8.65
N VAL A 76 -5.73 -7.28 -8.99
CA VAL A 76 -6.84 -7.87 -9.76
C VAL A 76 -6.35 -8.11 -11.19
N VAL A 77 -5.74 -9.27 -11.42
CA VAL A 77 -5.29 -9.70 -12.74
C VAL A 77 -5.61 -11.19 -12.88
N GLY A 78 -6.52 -11.47 -13.82
CA GLY A 78 -7.06 -12.80 -14.10
C GLY A 78 -5.98 -13.82 -14.45
N ASN A 79 -6.31 -15.11 -14.27
CA ASN A 79 -5.45 -16.27 -14.54
C ASN A 79 -4.60 -16.08 -15.81
N GLY A 80 -3.29 -15.84 -15.66
CA GLY A 80 -2.47 -15.34 -16.75
C GLY A 80 -1.10 -16.02 -16.91
N THR A 81 -0.65 -16.00 -18.16
CA THR A 81 0.62 -16.52 -18.71
C THR A 81 1.90 -15.97 -18.03
N LEU A 82 3.11 -16.38 -18.46
CA LEU A 82 4.39 -15.84 -17.96
C LEU A 82 4.44 -14.30 -17.95
N ASN A 83 3.79 -13.66 -18.93
CA ASN A 83 3.72 -12.20 -19.04
C ASN A 83 2.92 -11.57 -17.88
N ASP A 84 1.92 -12.28 -17.37
CA ASP A 84 1.11 -11.89 -16.22
C ASP A 84 1.92 -11.85 -14.92
N PHE A 85 2.80 -12.85 -14.76
CA PHE A 85 3.69 -12.92 -13.61
C PHE A 85 4.69 -11.75 -13.60
N MET A 86 5.29 -11.44 -14.74
CA MET A 86 6.19 -10.29 -14.89
C MET A 86 5.47 -8.96 -14.65
N GLN A 87 4.23 -8.83 -15.15
CA GLN A 87 3.38 -7.68 -14.88
C GLN A 87 3.06 -7.55 -13.38
N LYS A 88 2.80 -8.66 -12.69
CA LYS A 88 2.58 -8.69 -11.23
C LYS A 88 3.82 -8.27 -10.45
N GLN A 89 5.00 -8.76 -10.82
CA GLN A 89 6.25 -8.34 -10.18
C GLN A 89 6.54 -6.86 -10.39
N TYR A 90 6.36 -6.36 -11.61
CA TYR A 90 6.61 -4.96 -11.90
C TYR A 90 5.60 -4.03 -11.21
N SER A 91 4.31 -4.39 -11.22
CA SER A 91 3.29 -3.65 -10.47
C SER A 91 3.56 -3.65 -8.96
N ALA A 92 4.02 -4.76 -8.37
CA ALA A 92 4.48 -4.81 -6.98
C ALA A 92 5.61 -3.81 -6.71
N ARG A 93 6.60 -3.73 -7.62
CA ARG A 93 7.69 -2.76 -7.52
C ARG A 93 7.19 -1.31 -7.56
N LEU A 94 6.25 -1.00 -8.45
CA LEU A 94 5.60 0.31 -8.53
C LEU A 94 4.82 0.63 -7.26
N MET A 95 4.08 -0.34 -6.71
CA MET A 95 3.36 -0.18 -5.45
C MET A 95 4.31 0.09 -4.29
N SER A 96 5.42 -0.64 -4.18
CA SER A 96 6.45 -0.38 -3.17
C SER A 96 7.04 1.02 -3.31
N PHE A 97 7.31 1.48 -4.53
CA PHE A 97 7.77 2.84 -4.79
C PHE A 97 6.75 3.90 -4.34
N LEU A 98 5.46 3.70 -4.64
CA LEU A 98 4.40 4.62 -4.24
C LEU A 98 4.18 4.61 -2.74
N ARG A 99 4.33 3.46 -2.06
CA ARG A 99 4.23 3.34 -0.60
C ARG A 99 5.49 3.77 0.15
N ALA A 100 6.64 3.83 -0.53
CA ALA A 100 7.91 4.19 0.11
C ALA A 100 7.83 5.59 0.74
N GLY A 101 8.10 5.67 2.04
CA GLY A 101 8.05 6.91 2.82
C GLY A 101 6.65 7.31 3.29
N LEU A 102 5.62 6.50 3.04
CA LEU A 102 4.29 6.73 3.60
C LEU A 102 4.35 6.56 5.11
N GLN A 103 4.19 7.66 5.84
CA GLN A 103 4.02 7.66 7.29
C GLN A 103 2.54 7.87 7.59
N LEU A 104 1.90 6.83 8.10
CA LEU A 104 0.52 6.92 8.54
C LEU A 104 0.50 7.47 9.98
N PRO A 105 -0.45 8.37 10.31
CA PRO A 105 -0.55 8.91 11.64
C PRO A 105 -0.84 7.78 12.63
N LYS A 106 -0.24 7.89 13.82
CA LYS A 106 -0.61 7.05 14.95
C LYS A 106 -2.05 7.33 15.32
N LEU A 107 -2.93 6.40 14.97
CA LEU A 107 -4.36 6.56 15.12
C LEU A 107 -4.83 6.17 16.54
N GLY A 108 -3.97 5.53 17.34
CA GLY A 108 -4.32 5.03 18.67
C GLY A 108 -5.42 3.95 18.62
N LEU A 109 -5.62 3.33 17.46
CA LEU A 109 -6.56 2.24 17.26
C LEU A 109 -5.85 0.91 17.58
N PRO A 110 -6.56 -0.09 18.14
CA PRO A 110 -6.01 -1.43 18.27
C PRO A 110 -5.69 -2.00 16.88
N GLU A 111 -4.68 -2.87 16.78
CA GLU A 111 -4.21 -3.46 15.51
C GLU A 111 -5.35 -4.04 14.67
N ASP A 112 -6.33 -4.69 15.31
CA ASP A 112 -7.49 -5.29 14.63
C ASP A 112 -8.35 -4.24 13.88
N GLU A 113 -8.54 -3.05 14.46
CA GLU A 113 -9.30 -1.97 13.84
C GLU A 113 -8.44 -1.20 12.83
N ALA A 114 -7.15 -1.03 13.10
CA ALA A 114 -6.21 -0.38 12.19
C ALA A 114 -6.03 -1.18 10.88
N ALA A 115 -5.99 -2.52 10.97
CA ALA A 115 -5.88 -3.42 9.82
C ALA A 115 -7.10 -3.37 8.89
N LYS A 116 -8.28 -3.01 9.42
CA LYS A 116 -9.51 -2.82 8.64
C LYS A 116 -9.52 -1.51 7.85
N LEU A 117 -8.72 -0.52 8.24
CA LEU A 117 -8.60 0.74 7.52
C LEU A 117 -7.84 0.52 6.21
N ARG A 118 -8.58 0.54 5.10
CA ARG A 118 -8.04 0.42 3.75
C ARG A 118 -8.56 1.54 2.86
N ALA A 119 -7.66 2.26 2.21
CA ALA A 119 -8.00 3.18 1.13
C ALA A 119 -7.55 2.59 -0.21
N LEU A 120 -8.37 2.77 -1.25
CA LEU A 120 -8.01 2.41 -2.61
C LEU A 120 -7.54 3.66 -3.35
N VAL A 121 -6.36 3.59 -3.93
CA VAL A 121 -5.69 4.70 -4.60
C VAL A 121 -5.48 4.37 -6.06
N ARG A 122 -5.66 5.36 -6.93
CA ARG A 122 -5.29 5.31 -8.34
C ARG A 122 -4.22 6.35 -8.63
N CYS A 123 -3.14 5.93 -9.29
CA CYS A 123 -2.11 6.80 -9.83
C CYS A 123 -2.01 6.63 -11.35
N ASP A 124 -1.80 7.74 -12.05
CA ASP A 124 -1.62 7.81 -13.49
C ASP A 124 -0.16 8.21 -13.81
N PHE A 125 0.39 7.66 -14.88
CA PHE A 125 1.78 7.85 -15.31
C PHE A 125 1.85 8.41 -16.72
N ASP A 126 2.87 9.22 -16.98
CA ASP A 126 3.23 9.67 -18.33
C ASP A 126 4.00 8.57 -19.12
N ALA A 127 4.22 8.78 -20.41
CA ALA A 127 5.07 7.94 -21.26
C ALA A 127 6.48 7.73 -20.69
N LYS A 128 6.99 8.69 -19.92
CA LYS A 128 8.29 8.57 -19.22
C LYS A 128 8.21 7.87 -17.87
N LEU A 129 7.07 7.32 -17.44
CA LEU A 129 6.83 6.76 -16.10
C LEU A 129 6.95 7.78 -14.95
N VAL A 130 6.70 9.05 -15.25
CA VAL A 130 6.55 10.09 -14.22
C VAL A 130 5.12 10.06 -13.71
N VAL A 131 4.93 10.09 -12.39
CA VAL A 131 3.61 10.17 -11.77
C VAL A 131 2.96 11.52 -12.10
N THR A 132 1.87 11.51 -12.86
CA THR A 132 1.15 12.73 -13.29
C THR A 132 0.03 13.11 -12.34
N ASP A 133 -0.71 12.11 -11.85
CA ASP A 133 -1.81 12.28 -10.93
C ASP A 133 -1.91 11.09 -9.98
N CYS A 134 -2.30 11.33 -8.73
CA CYS A 134 -2.63 10.29 -7.77
C CYS A 134 -3.81 10.76 -6.92
N ARG A 135 -4.82 9.91 -6.78
CA ARG A 135 -6.04 10.22 -6.04
C ARG A 135 -6.61 9.00 -5.34
N THR A 136 -7.20 9.22 -4.17
CA THR A 136 -7.96 8.21 -3.45
C THR A 136 -9.31 8.01 -4.15
N ILE A 137 -9.60 6.79 -4.58
CA ILE A 137 -10.86 6.41 -5.25
C ILE A 137 -11.85 5.73 -4.30
N ARG A 138 -11.36 5.14 -3.20
CA ARG A 138 -12.18 4.64 -2.10
C ARG A 138 -11.53 5.05 -0.78
N ALA A 139 -12.25 5.82 0.01
CA ALA A 139 -11.79 6.25 1.32
C ALA A 139 -11.84 5.12 2.35
N SER A 140 -11.04 5.23 3.40
CA SER A 140 -10.97 4.28 4.53
C SER A 140 -12.07 4.46 5.58
N ASN A 141 -12.93 5.48 5.43
CA ASN A 141 -13.85 6.02 6.45
C ASN A 141 -13.15 6.61 7.68
N ASN A 142 -11.83 6.83 7.62
CA ASN A 142 -11.09 7.55 8.65
C ASN A 142 -10.42 8.81 8.05
N PRO A 143 -10.90 10.02 8.40
CA PRO A 143 -10.44 11.25 7.74
C PRO A 143 -8.96 11.55 8.01
N ALA A 144 -8.40 11.10 9.15
CA ALA A 144 -6.99 11.30 9.46
C ALA A 144 -6.10 10.39 8.58
N PHE A 145 -6.50 9.13 8.39
CA PHE A 145 -5.84 8.20 7.49
C PHE A 145 -5.92 8.68 6.04
N ASP A 146 -7.12 9.01 5.56
CA ASP A 146 -7.34 9.45 4.18
C ASP A 146 -6.58 10.74 3.86
N ARG A 147 -6.49 11.68 4.81
CA ARG A 147 -5.68 12.90 4.66
C ARG A 147 -4.20 12.57 4.52
N ALA A 148 -3.66 11.73 5.40
CA ALA A 148 -2.24 11.36 5.35
C ALA A 148 -1.88 10.64 4.04
N VAL A 149 -2.76 9.74 3.58
CA VAL A 149 -2.61 9.10 2.26
C VAL A 149 -2.63 10.15 1.15
N ALA A 150 -3.59 11.08 1.15
CA ALA A 150 -3.67 12.12 0.13
C ALA A 150 -2.43 13.05 0.11
N GLU A 151 -1.93 13.46 1.28
CA GLU A 151 -0.71 14.27 1.40
C GLU A 151 0.51 13.52 0.87
N HIS A 152 0.64 12.24 1.22
CA HIS A 152 1.71 11.38 0.72
C HIS A 152 1.64 11.23 -0.81
N LEU A 153 0.47 10.98 -1.38
CA LEU A 153 0.30 10.85 -2.83
C LEU A 153 0.62 12.14 -3.57
N LYS A 154 0.28 13.29 -2.98
CA LYS A 154 0.66 14.60 -3.52
C LYS A 154 2.18 14.76 -3.59
N SER A 155 2.92 14.23 -2.63
CA SER A 155 4.39 14.25 -2.63
C SER A 155 5.02 13.37 -3.72
N LYS A 156 4.29 12.37 -4.21
CA LYS A 156 4.73 11.45 -5.28
C LYS A 156 4.50 12.03 -6.68
N LYS A 157 3.63 13.02 -6.83
CA LYS A 157 3.41 13.69 -8.12
C LYS A 157 4.71 14.32 -8.63
N GLY A 158 5.00 14.08 -9.91
CA GLY A 158 6.24 14.51 -10.56
C GLY A 158 7.46 13.63 -10.25
N LYS A 159 7.33 12.57 -9.43
CA LYS A 159 8.42 11.62 -9.22
C LYS A 159 8.47 10.60 -10.35
N GLN A 160 9.69 10.24 -10.73
CA GLN A 160 9.98 9.21 -11.72
C GLN A 160 9.84 7.83 -11.05
N ALA A 161 8.96 6.99 -11.59
CA ALA A 161 8.84 5.60 -11.14
C ALA A 161 9.99 4.74 -11.70
N PRO A 162 10.28 3.58 -11.08
CA PRO A 162 11.25 2.63 -11.59
C PRO A 162 10.98 2.27 -13.05
N PRO A 163 12.01 2.11 -13.90
CA PRO A 163 11.82 1.66 -15.27
C PRO A 163 11.36 0.18 -15.32
N PRO A 164 10.69 -0.24 -16.40
CA PRO A 164 10.32 -1.62 -16.61
C PRO A 164 11.57 -2.47 -16.90
N PRO A 165 11.47 -3.81 -16.82
CA PRO A 165 12.55 -4.70 -17.25
C PRO A 165 12.89 -4.48 -18.73
N ASP A 166 14.18 -4.51 -19.08
CA ASP A 166 14.66 -4.26 -20.45
C ASP A 166 14.03 -5.19 -21.51
N ASP A 167 13.78 -6.46 -21.16
CA ASP A 167 13.15 -7.45 -22.05
C ASP A 167 11.65 -7.19 -22.29
N HIS A 168 11.00 -6.35 -21.47
CA HIS A 168 9.54 -6.15 -21.49
C HIS A 168 9.13 -4.69 -21.21
N PRO A 169 9.42 -3.74 -22.12
CA PRO A 169 9.05 -2.34 -21.96
C PRO A 169 7.52 -2.11 -21.97
N ASP A 170 6.78 -3.00 -22.64
CA ASP A 170 5.31 -2.95 -22.73
C ASP A 170 4.59 -3.13 -21.38
N LEU A 171 5.31 -3.55 -20.32
CA LEU A 171 4.75 -3.71 -18.98
C LEU A 171 4.47 -2.38 -18.26
N ALA A 172 4.94 -1.26 -18.81
CA ALA A 172 4.72 0.09 -18.28
C ALA A 172 3.22 0.45 -18.21
N PRO A 173 2.59 0.49 -17.02
CA PRO A 173 1.18 0.80 -16.93
C PRO A 173 0.96 2.31 -17.05
N LYS A 174 -0.07 2.73 -17.80
CA LYS A 174 -0.55 4.12 -17.81
C LYS A 174 -1.23 4.51 -16.50
N THR A 175 -1.84 3.52 -15.84
CA THR A 175 -2.58 3.68 -14.60
C THR A 175 -2.30 2.50 -13.68
N LEU A 176 -2.10 2.75 -12.39
CA LEU A 176 -2.00 1.73 -11.36
C LEU A 176 -3.00 2.02 -10.24
N THR A 177 -3.79 1.02 -9.89
CA THR A 177 -4.69 1.07 -8.74
C THR A 177 -4.16 0.11 -7.67
N PHE A 178 -4.04 0.59 -6.43
CA PHE A 178 -3.53 -0.22 -5.33
C PHE A 178 -4.16 0.17 -3.99
N GLY A 179 -4.25 -0.81 -3.09
CA GLY A 179 -4.72 -0.62 -1.73
C GLY A 179 -3.61 -0.13 -0.80
N VAL A 180 -3.93 0.85 0.03
CA VAL A 180 -3.12 1.28 1.17
C VAL A 180 -3.85 0.85 2.43
N ALA A 181 -3.17 0.09 3.29
CA ALA A 181 -3.67 -0.35 4.57
C ALA A 181 -2.72 0.12 5.68
N CYS A 182 -3.26 0.35 6.88
CA CYS A 182 -2.42 0.49 8.06
C CYS A 182 -1.78 -0.88 8.38
N GLY A 183 -0.45 -0.91 8.45
CA GLY A 183 0.27 -2.07 8.99
C GLY A 183 0.43 -1.94 10.52
N PRO A 184 1.09 -2.92 11.16
CA PRO A 184 1.40 -2.87 12.59
C PRO A 184 2.22 -1.62 12.98
N SER A 185 2.88 -0.98 12.02
CA SER A 185 3.65 0.26 12.25
C SER A 185 2.80 1.53 12.45
N CYS A 186 1.48 1.42 12.52
CA CYS A 186 0.55 2.54 12.77
C CYS A 186 0.25 2.79 14.27
N GLU A 187 0.94 2.08 15.16
CA GLU A 187 0.87 2.20 16.62
C GLU A 187 1.75 3.35 17.14
#